data_AF-A0A3N5HRA6-F1
#
_entry.id   AF-A0A3N5HRA6-F1
#
_cell.length_a   1.000
_cell.length_b   1.000
_cell.length_c   1.000
_cell.angle_alpha   90.00
_cell.angle_beta   90.00
_cell.angle_gamma   90.00
#
_symmetry.space_group_name_H-M   'P 1'
#
loop_
_entity.id
_entity.type
_entity.pdbx_description
1 polymer ?
#
loop_
_entity_poly.entity_id
_entity_poly.type
_entity_poly.pdbx_seq_one_letter_code
_entity_poly.pdbx_strand_id
1 'polypeptide(L)'
;MPRRSRTKAWVFLVLLLLVAVVGALSYLGWRQTVPGVRVVAEVPRFLGHTTAFTVTLEAARGHLRRSEVRVVQGDKPLTVATVEGARTARVQLPVTIDSAALGLKEGGATLEVRGGDDFWRPLGTKDTALLSRPVTVDLTPPRVEVLSSTRYVSPGGAVMIAFRAADAARIDVSVGPKVFPSFPYGPPEKGARVALIALPYDFAPGTPLAVTARDEAGNVATRTVPAEVKPRPFPRDTIAISEAFLQAKVPELLPQRPPSQSLIEGFLVINRDQRRQAEEEKLRIGAKTADRPLWEGAFVQPRNTKVFSNFAETRTYLYQGRT
;
A
#
# COMPACT_ATOMS: atom_id res chain seq x y z
N MET A 1 -32.14 -75.80 37.19
CA MET A 1 -32.25 -74.71 36.20
C MET A 1 -32.61 -73.42 36.92
N PRO A 2 -31.77 -72.37 36.98
CA PRO A 2 -32.18 -71.13 37.62
C PRO A 2 -33.12 -70.37 36.68
N ARG A 3 -34.34 -70.09 37.17
CA ARG A 3 -35.39 -69.34 36.47
C ARG A 3 -34.88 -67.90 36.28
N ARG A 4 -34.20 -67.62 35.16
CA ARG A 4 -33.73 -66.26 34.80
C ARG A 4 -34.90 -65.30 34.94
N SER A 5 -34.77 -64.35 35.88
CA SER A 5 -35.77 -63.34 36.18
C SER A 5 -36.08 -62.54 34.90
N ARG A 6 -37.24 -62.80 34.29
CA ARG A 6 -37.76 -62.07 33.13
C ARG A 6 -37.83 -60.56 33.38
N THR A 7 -38.05 -60.16 34.63
CA THR A 7 -38.05 -58.76 35.10
C THR A 7 -36.66 -58.12 35.02
N LYS A 8 -35.58 -58.79 35.43
CA LYS A 8 -34.21 -58.27 35.30
C LYS A 8 -33.80 -58.11 33.84
N ALA A 9 -34.19 -59.05 32.98
CA ALA A 9 -33.95 -58.96 31.54
C ALA A 9 -34.73 -57.81 30.88
N TRP A 10 -35.98 -57.59 31.31
CA TRP A 10 -36.82 -56.49 30.82
C TRP A 10 -36.33 -55.11 31.27
N VAL A 11 -35.96 -54.97 32.55
CA VAL A 11 -35.35 -53.72 33.08
C VAL A 11 -34.04 -53.41 32.38
N PHE A 12 -33.19 -54.42 32.14
CA PHE A 12 -31.96 -54.24 31.37
C PHE A 12 -32.24 -53.78 29.93
N LEU A 13 -33.25 -54.35 29.27
CA LEU A 13 -33.65 -53.97 27.92
C LEU A 13 -34.23 -52.54 27.87
N VAL A 14 -35.04 -52.14 28.85
CA VAL A 14 -35.56 -50.77 28.97
C VAL A 14 -34.43 -49.78 29.23
N LEU A 15 -33.47 -50.11 30.11
CA LEU A 15 -32.31 -49.27 30.39
C LEU A 15 -31.42 -49.11 29.14
N LEU A 16 -31.20 -50.20 28.40
CA LEU A 16 -30.44 -50.18 27.15
C LEU A 16 -31.14 -49.32 26.09
N LEU A 17 -32.46 -49.41 25.98
CA LEU A 17 -33.25 -48.58 25.08
C LEU A 17 -33.22 -47.10 25.48
N LEU A 18 -33.31 -46.80 26.78
CA LEU A 18 -33.17 -45.45 27.31
C LEU A 18 -31.79 -44.86 26.97
N VAL A 19 -30.70 -45.61 27.19
CA VAL A 19 -29.34 -45.18 26.85
C VAL A 19 -29.19 -44.96 25.35
N ALA A 20 -29.77 -45.84 24.51
CA ALA A 20 -29.74 -45.66 23.06
C ALA A 20 -30.47 -44.38 22.62
N VAL A 21 -31.64 -44.09 23.20
CA VAL A 21 -32.42 -42.88 22.90
C VAL A 21 -31.67 -41.63 23.37
N VAL A 22 -31.18 -41.62 24.61
CA VAL A 22 -30.40 -40.49 25.15
C VAL A 22 -29.13 -40.27 24.33
N GLY A 23 -28.42 -41.33 23.96
CA GLY A 23 -27.24 -41.26 23.09
C GLY A 23 -27.56 -40.70 21.70
N ALA A 24 -28.63 -41.16 21.07
CA ALA A 24 -29.06 -40.67 19.76
C ALA A 24 -29.47 -39.19 19.82
N LEU A 25 -30.26 -38.78 20.81
CA LEU A 25 -30.66 -37.38 21.00
C LEU A 25 -29.46 -36.48 21.31
N SER A 26 -28.53 -36.95 22.14
CA SER A 26 -27.29 -36.22 22.47
C SER A 26 -26.40 -36.05 21.23
N TYR A 27 -26.28 -37.09 20.39
CA TYR A 27 -25.51 -37.03 19.15
C TYR A 27 -26.14 -36.08 18.11
N LEU A 28 -27.47 -36.12 17.96
CA LEU A 28 -28.20 -35.19 17.08
C LEU A 28 -28.12 -33.74 17.59
N GLY A 29 -28.23 -33.54 18.91
CA GLY A 29 -28.03 -32.25 19.56
C GLY A 29 -26.62 -31.70 19.32
N TRP A 30 -25.59 -32.52 19.54
CA TRP A 30 -24.21 -32.15 19.25
C TRP A 30 -24.01 -31.77 17.77
N ARG A 31 -24.51 -32.58 16.83
CA ARG A 31 -24.44 -32.27 15.39
C ARG A 31 -25.08 -30.93 15.04
N GLN A 32 -26.19 -30.57 15.70
CA GLN A 32 -26.84 -29.28 15.50
C GLN A 32 -26.03 -28.12 16.09
N THR A 33 -25.28 -28.33 17.17
CA THR A 33 -24.46 -27.28 17.83
C THR A 33 -23.12 -26.99 17.14
N VAL A 34 -22.65 -27.84 16.22
CA VAL A 34 -21.40 -27.61 15.50
C VAL A 34 -21.51 -26.30 14.69
N PRO A 35 -20.58 -25.32 14.88
CA PRO A 35 -20.62 -24.06 14.16
C PRO A 35 -20.58 -24.25 12.63
N GLY A 36 -21.22 -23.33 11.91
CA GLY A 36 -21.13 -23.27 10.46
C GLY A 36 -19.82 -22.65 9.96
N VAL A 37 -19.84 -22.21 8.71
CA VAL A 37 -18.71 -21.55 8.05
C VAL A 37 -18.42 -20.19 8.70
N ARG A 38 -17.13 -19.91 8.92
CA ARG A 38 -16.63 -18.61 9.37
C ARG A 38 -16.04 -17.85 8.20
N VAL A 39 -16.19 -16.52 8.23
CA VAL A 39 -15.64 -15.62 7.21
C VAL A 39 -14.60 -14.72 7.88
N VAL A 40 -13.43 -14.63 7.27
CA VAL A 40 -12.38 -13.67 7.60
C VAL A 40 -12.07 -12.87 6.35
N ALA A 41 -12.41 -11.59 6.36
CA ALA A 41 -12.19 -10.68 5.24
C ALA A 41 -11.96 -9.25 5.75
N GLU A 42 -10.98 -8.58 5.16
CA GLU A 42 -10.82 -7.13 5.28
C GLU A 42 -11.64 -6.50 4.15
N VAL A 43 -12.88 -6.15 4.46
CA VAL A 43 -13.82 -5.57 3.48
C VAL A 43 -13.51 -4.09 3.29
N PRO A 44 -13.30 -3.61 2.05
CA PRO A 44 -13.10 -2.19 1.78
C PRO A 44 -14.37 -1.40 2.10
N ARG A 45 -14.22 -0.17 2.60
CA ARG A 45 -15.34 0.73 2.90
C ARG A 45 -15.94 1.34 1.63
N PHE A 46 -15.10 1.54 0.62
CA PHE A 46 -15.45 2.15 -0.65
C PHE A 46 -15.20 1.17 -1.80
N LEU A 47 -16.08 1.21 -2.81
CA LEU A 47 -15.93 0.48 -4.07
C LEU A 47 -15.75 1.50 -5.20
N GLY A 48 -14.58 1.49 -5.83
CA GLY A 48 -14.27 2.33 -6.99
C GLY A 48 -14.59 1.64 -8.31
N HIS A 49 -13.96 2.09 -9.40
CA HIS A 49 -14.09 1.44 -10.69
C HIS A 49 -13.63 -0.02 -10.69
N THR A 50 -12.49 -0.30 -10.04
CA THR A 50 -11.94 -1.65 -9.90
C THR A 50 -11.40 -1.82 -8.49
N THR A 51 -12.04 -2.68 -7.70
CA THR A 51 -11.64 -2.94 -6.32
C THR A 51 -11.36 -4.43 -6.13
N ALA A 52 -10.14 -4.75 -5.68
CA ALA A 52 -9.71 -6.13 -5.42
C ALA A 52 -9.48 -6.35 -3.92
N PHE A 53 -10.00 -7.45 -3.39
CA PHE A 53 -9.79 -7.89 -2.00
C PHE A 53 -9.96 -9.41 -1.90
N THR A 54 -9.52 -9.99 -0.79
CA THR A 54 -9.57 -11.44 -0.58
C THR A 54 -10.52 -11.78 0.56
N VAL A 55 -11.43 -12.72 0.31
CA VAL A 55 -12.33 -13.27 1.32
C VAL A 55 -11.88 -14.69 1.65
N THR A 56 -11.63 -14.98 2.92
CA THR A 56 -11.35 -16.34 3.38
C THR A 56 -12.59 -16.93 4.04
N LEU A 57 -13.04 -18.08 3.56
CA LEU A 57 -14.08 -18.88 4.20
C LEU A 57 -13.44 -20.14 4.80
N GLU A 58 -13.89 -20.51 5.99
CA GLU A 58 -13.41 -21.69 6.72
C GLU A 58 -14.59 -22.44 7.35
N ALA A 59 -14.77 -23.71 6.96
CA ALA A 59 -15.73 -24.61 7.56
C ALA A 59 -15.18 -25.18 8.86
N ALA A 60 -15.95 -25.11 9.95
CA ALA A 60 -15.53 -25.67 11.24
C ALA A 60 -15.45 -27.22 11.21
N ARG A 61 -16.26 -27.85 10.35
CA ARG A 61 -16.28 -29.29 10.07
C ARG A 61 -16.75 -29.53 8.63
N GLY A 62 -16.25 -30.58 8.01
CA GLY A 62 -16.56 -30.92 6.61
C GLY A 62 -15.80 -30.06 5.60
N HIS A 63 -16.36 -29.95 4.41
CA HIS A 63 -15.83 -29.17 3.29
C HIS A 63 -16.77 -28.04 2.90
N LEU A 64 -16.23 -27.00 2.27
CA LEU A 64 -17.00 -25.88 1.77
C LEU A 64 -17.78 -26.27 0.52
N ARG A 65 -19.10 -26.38 0.65
CA ARG A 65 -19.98 -26.74 -0.46
C ARG A 65 -20.24 -25.58 -1.42
N ARG A 66 -20.43 -24.37 -0.89
CA ARG A 66 -20.72 -23.16 -1.67
C ARG A 66 -20.11 -21.97 -0.96
N SER A 67 -19.50 -21.08 -1.72
CA SER A 67 -18.99 -19.78 -1.26
C SER A 67 -19.37 -18.75 -2.29
N GLU A 68 -20.00 -17.66 -1.87
CA GLU A 68 -20.52 -16.65 -2.77
C GLU A 68 -20.36 -15.25 -2.16
N VAL A 69 -19.93 -14.31 -2.98
CA VAL A 69 -19.81 -12.89 -2.62
C VAL A 69 -20.75 -12.11 -3.52
N ARG A 70 -21.63 -11.31 -2.91
CA ARG A 70 -22.62 -10.49 -3.59
C ARG A 70 -22.52 -9.05 -3.16
N VAL A 71 -22.80 -8.14 -4.09
CA VAL A 71 -23.06 -6.73 -3.81
C VAL A 71 -24.54 -6.49 -3.98
N VAL A 72 -25.19 -5.99 -2.93
CA VAL A 72 -26.61 -5.66 -2.92
C VAL A 72 -26.75 -4.15 -2.99
N GLN A 73 -27.33 -3.64 -4.07
CA GLN A 73 -27.62 -2.21 -4.23
C GLN A 73 -29.12 -2.06 -4.58
N GLY A 74 -29.88 -1.45 -3.67
CA GLY A 74 -31.34 -1.51 -3.72
C GLY A 74 -31.84 -2.95 -3.56
N ASP A 75 -32.76 -3.37 -4.42
CA ASP A 75 -33.39 -4.72 -4.38
C ASP A 75 -32.68 -5.77 -5.23
N LYS A 76 -31.54 -5.43 -5.87
CA LYS A 76 -30.84 -6.31 -6.80
C LYS A 76 -29.56 -6.87 -6.17
N PRO A 77 -29.52 -8.16 -5.79
CA PRO A 77 -28.28 -8.82 -5.43
C PRO A 77 -27.49 -9.17 -6.69
N LEU A 78 -26.26 -8.67 -6.79
CA LEU A 78 -25.34 -8.95 -7.90
C LEU A 78 -24.21 -9.84 -7.39
N THR A 79 -24.08 -11.04 -7.96
CA THR A 79 -23.02 -11.98 -7.60
C THR A 79 -21.71 -11.59 -8.27
N VAL A 80 -20.67 -11.39 -7.47
CA VAL A 80 -19.34 -10.96 -7.93
C VAL A 80 -18.40 -12.16 -8.06
N ALA A 81 -18.45 -13.08 -7.11
CA ALA A 81 -17.61 -14.27 -7.11
C ALA A 81 -18.39 -15.44 -6.52
N THR A 82 -18.27 -16.61 -7.14
CA THR A 82 -18.86 -17.85 -6.64
C THR A 82 -17.88 -19.00 -6.80
N VAL A 83 -17.84 -19.87 -5.80
CA VAL A 83 -17.12 -21.14 -5.83
C VAL A 83 -18.05 -22.21 -5.30
N GLU A 84 -18.26 -23.25 -6.09
CA GLU A 84 -19.09 -24.40 -5.74
C GLU A 84 -18.24 -25.67 -5.67
N GLY A 85 -18.58 -26.57 -4.75
CA GLY A 85 -17.99 -27.91 -4.67
C GLY A 85 -16.54 -27.95 -4.17
N ALA A 86 -16.09 -26.96 -3.41
CA ALA A 86 -14.74 -26.94 -2.88
C ALA A 86 -14.53 -28.09 -1.87
N ARG A 87 -13.71 -29.08 -2.22
CA ARG A 87 -13.40 -30.24 -1.33
C ARG A 87 -12.36 -29.92 -0.26
N THR A 88 -12.34 -28.69 0.23
CA THR A 88 -11.42 -28.20 1.26
C THR A 88 -12.20 -27.55 2.38
N ALA A 89 -11.67 -27.62 3.60
CA ALA A 89 -12.24 -26.92 4.75
C ALA A 89 -12.02 -25.41 4.68
N ARG A 90 -11.03 -24.94 3.90
CA ARG A 90 -10.68 -23.52 3.77
C ARG A 90 -10.51 -23.12 2.31
N VAL A 91 -11.17 -22.04 1.91
CA VAL A 91 -11.06 -21.43 0.58
C VAL A 91 -10.67 -19.96 0.72
N GLN A 92 -9.66 -19.54 -0.03
CA GLN A 92 -9.36 -18.14 -0.27
C GLN A 92 -9.95 -17.74 -1.61
N LEU A 93 -10.85 -16.77 -1.59
CA LEU A 93 -11.55 -16.28 -2.76
C LEU A 93 -11.03 -14.87 -3.09
N PRO A 94 -10.18 -14.71 -4.13
CA PRO A 94 -9.86 -13.40 -4.65
C PRO A 94 -11.11 -12.82 -5.33
N VAL A 95 -11.53 -11.64 -4.90
CA VAL A 95 -12.70 -10.94 -5.42
C VAL A 95 -12.22 -9.67 -6.11
N THR A 96 -12.58 -9.52 -7.38
CA THR A 96 -12.38 -8.28 -8.14
C THR A 96 -13.75 -7.76 -8.55
N ILE A 97 -14.13 -6.60 -8.02
CA ILE A 97 -15.36 -5.90 -8.37
C ILE A 97 -15.03 -4.88 -9.46
N ASP A 98 -15.64 -5.05 -10.63
CA ASP A 98 -15.73 -4.00 -11.65
C ASP A 98 -17.12 -3.38 -11.57
N SER A 99 -17.16 -2.13 -11.09
CA SER A 99 -18.43 -1.43 -10.85
C SER A 99 -19.20 -1.13 -12.15
N ALA A 100 -18.50 -0.91 -13.26
CA ALA A 100 -19.13 -0.64 -14.55
C ALA A 100 -19.71 -1.93 -15.15
N ALA A 101 -18.97 -3.04 -15.11
CA ALA A 101 -19.44 -4.34 -15.60
C ALA A 101 -20.66 -4.86 -14.82
N LEU A 102 -20.72 -4.57 -13.52
CA LEU A 102 -21.85 -4.93 -12.65
C LEU A 102 -23.01 -3.91 -12.72
N GLY A 103 -22.84 -2.79 -13.42
CA GLY A 103 -23.84 -1.74 -13.51
C GLY A 103 -24.15 -1.06 -12.16
N LEU A 104 -23.17 -1.03 -11.25
CA LEU A 104 -23.29 -0.36 -9.97
C LEU A 104 -23.34 1.16 -10.18
N LYS A 105 -24.18 1.83 -9.40
CA LYS A 105 -24.30 3.29 -9.39
C LYS A 105 -23.63 3.86 -8.16
N GLU A 106 -23.28 5.14 -8.21
CA GLU A 106 -22.76 5.86 -7.07
C GLU A 106 -23.78 5.88 -5.92
N GLY A 107 -23.32 5.67 -4.69
CA GLY A 107 -24.15 5.63 -3.48
C GLY A 107 -23.96 4.37 -2.61
N GLY A 108 -24.86 4.16 -1.66
CA GLY A 108 -24.78 3.05 -0.72
C GLY A 108 -25.03 1.68 -1.35
N ALA A 109 -24.28 0.67 -0.92
CA ALA A 109 -24.48 -0.74 -1.22
C ALA A 109 -24.13 -1.60 0.00
N THR A 110 -24.47 -2.87 -0.04
CA THR A 110 -24.13 -3.83 1.01
C THR A 110 -23.38 -5.02 0.42
N LEU A 111 -22.19 -5.28 0.93
CA LEU A 111 -21.44 -6.48 0.57
C LEU A 111 -21.92 -7.65 1.46
N GLU A 112 -22.42 -8.70 0.82
CA GLU A 112 -22.80 -9.94 1.48
C GLU A 112 -21.84 -11.07 1.10
N VAL A 113 -21.35 -11.79 2.12
CA VAL A 113 -20.64 -13.06 1.93
C VAL A 113 -21.53 -14.17 2.43
N ARG A 114 -21.79 -15.16 1.57
CA ARG A 114 -22.57 -16.35 1.87
C ARG A 114 -21.70 -17.59 1.70
N GLY A 115 -21.93 -18.59 2.53
CA GLY A 115 -21.18 -19.83 2.45
C GLY A 115 -21.89 -20.95 3.19
N GLY A 116 -21.74 -22.16 2.67
CA GLY A 116 -22.30 -23.37 3.25
C GLY A 116 -21.27 -24.49 3.28
N ASP A 117 -21.30 -25.29 4.34
CA ASP A 117 -20.55 -26.54 4.45
C ASP A 117 -21.41 -27.73 3.98
N ASP A 118 -20.77 -28.88 3.79
CA ASP A 118 -21.43 -30.16 3.50
C ASP A 118 -21.76 -30.97 4.76
N PHE A 119 -21.57 -30.41 5.96
CA PHE A 119 -21.78 -31.11 7.21
C PHE A 119 -23.27 -31.23 7.53
N TRP A 120 -23.77 -32.46 7.58
CA TRP A 120 -25.19 -32.72 7.82
C TRP A 120 -25.64 -32.38 9.25
N ARG A 121 -26.69 -31.54 9.34
CA ARG A 121 -27.34 -31.09 10.58
C ARG A 121 -28.82 -31.47 10.57
N PRO A 122 -29.40 -31.98 11.68
CA PRO A 122 -30.79 -32.45 11.71
C PRO A 122 -31.85 -31.41 11.34
N LEU A 123 -31.65 -30.13 11.71
CA LEU A 123 -32.57 -29.04 11.39
C LEU A 123 -32.09 -28.18 10.20
N GLY A 124 -31.05 -28.62 9.49
CA GLY A 124 -30.40 -27.86 8.44
C GLY A 124 -29.65 -26.61 8.93
N THR A 125 -29.19 -25.80 7.98
CA THR A 125 -28.60 -24.48 8.21
C THR A 125 -29.48 -23.40 7.59
N LYS A 126 -29.52 -22.22 8.21
CA LYS A 126 -30.19 -21.05 7.60
C LYS A 126 -29.30 -20.49 6.50
N ASP A 127 -29.87 -20.20 5.33
CA ASP A 127 -29.19 -19.51 4.24
C ASP A 127 -29.14 -18.00 4.52
N THR A 128 -28.35 -17.62 5.52
CA THR A 128 -28.12 -16.23 5.92
C THR A 128 -26.73 -15.78 5.51
N ALA A 129 -26.58 -14.49 5.21
CA ALA A 129 -25.26 -13.90 5.00
C ALA A 129 -24.38 -14.11 6.24
N LEU A 130 -23.21 -14.69 6.04
CA LEU A 130 -22.20 -14.90 7.08
C LEU A 130 -21.52 -13.57 7.46
N LEU A 131 -21.44 -12.66 6.49
CA LEU A 131 -20.98 -11.30 6.65
C LEU A 131 -21.87 -10.39 5.82
N SER A 132 -22.36 -9.30 6.43
CA SER A 132 -23.07 -8.22 5.76
C SER A 132 -22.44 -6.91 6.22
N ARG A 133 -21.89 -6.14 5.27
CA ARG A 133 -21.18 -4.89 5.56
C ARG A 133 -21.66 -3.78 4.63
N PRO A 134 -22.02 -2.59 5.16
CA PRO A 134 -22.32 -1.44 4.32
C PRO A 134 -21.03 -0.97 3.65
N VAL A 135 -21.13 -0.67 2.37
CA VAL A 135 -20.06 -0.13 1.52
C VAL A 135 -20.61 1.01 0.68
N THR A 136 -19.77 1.99 0.33
CA THR A 136 -20.18 3.09 -0.55
C THR A 136 -19.52 2.92 -1.91
N VAL A 137 -20.32 2.86 -2.97
CA VAL A 137 -19.82 2.91 -4.34
C VAL A 137 -19.53 4.38 -4.66
N ASP A 138 -18.27 4.68 -4.93
CA ASP A 138 -17.79 6.02 -5.29
C ASP A 138 -16.98 5.91 -6.58
N LEU A 139 -17.56 6.43 -7.65
CA LEU A 139 -16.98 6.38 -9.00
C LEU A 139 -16.47 7.76 -9.44
N THR A 140 -16.52 8.76 -8.57
CA THR A 140 -16.17 10.14 -8.91
C THR A 140 -14.70 10.38 -8.56
N PRO A 141 -13.81 10.60 -9.55
CA PRO A 141 -12.41 10.88 -9.26
C PRO A 141 -12.24 12.17 -8.44
N PRO A 142 -11.23 12.25 -7.56
CA PRO A 142 -10.99 13.44 -6.75
C PRO A 142 -10.68 14.65 -7.61
N ARG A 143 -11.17 15.84 -7.21
CA ARG A 143 -10.91 17.08 -7.95
C ARG A 143 -9.53 17.64 -7.62
N VAL A 144 -8.67 17.73 -8.62
CA VAL A 144 -7.35 18.40 -8.53
C VAL A 144 -7.36 19.69 -9.34
N GLU A 145 -7.01 20.78 -8.68
CA GLU A 145 -6.91 22.13 -9.28
C GLU A 145 -5.56 22.76 -8.92
N VAL A 146 -4.75 23.08 -9.93
CA VAL A 146 -3.48 23.79 -9.73
C VAL A 146 -3.80 25.29 -9.62
N LEU A 147 -3.51 25.88 -8.47
CA LEU A 147 -3.77 27.29 -8.19
C LEU A 147 -2.63 28.17 -8.72
N SER A 148 -1.39 27.75 -8.50
CA SER A 148 -0.19 28.45 -8.97
C SER A 148 1.01 27.52 -8.97
N SER A 149 1.98 27.79 -9.84
CA SER A 149 3.28 27.12 -9.86
C SER A 149 4.39 28.13 -10.14
N THR A 150 5.63 27.79 -9.75
CA THR A 150 6.81 28.53 -10.21
C THR A 150 6.88 28.45 -11.75
N ARG A 151 6.72 29.60 -12.40
CA ARG A 151 6.64 29.66 -13.88
C ARG A 151 7.92 29.28 -14.57
N TYR A 152 9.07 29.76 -14.09
CA TYR A 152 10.38 29.53 -14.70
C TYR A 152 11.24 28.73 -13.75
N VAL A 153 11.72 27.58 -14.21
CA VAL A 153 12.59 26.70 -13.43
C VAL A 153 13.79 26.29 -14.27
N SER A 154 14.94 26.12 -13.64
CA SER A 154 16.10 25.50 -14.27
C SER A 154 16.37 24.12 -13.68
N PRO A 155 16.98 23.19 -14.43
CA PRO A 155 17.51 21.95 -13.87
C PRO A 155 18.33 22.24 -12.60
N GLY A 156 18.15 21.43 -11.56
CA GLY A 156 18.77 21.65 -10.25
C GLY A 156 18.17 22.79 -9.42
N GLY A 157 17.07 23.39 -9.87
CA GLY A 157 16.32 24.43 -9.16
C GLY A 157 15.22 23.86 -8.26
N ALA A 158 14.41 24.76 -7.70
CA ALA A 158 13.24 24.40 -6.91
C ALA A 158 11.96 24.92 -7.57
N VAL A 159 10.88 24.15 -7.46
CA VAL A 159 9.53 24.53 -7.89
C VAL A 159 8.62 24.49 -6.67
N MET A 160 7.83 25.53 -6.49
CA MET A 160 6.69 25.53 -5.58
C MET A 160 5.41 25.37 -6.38
N ILE A 161 4.54 24.47 -5.94
CA ILE A 161 3.20 24.27 -6.52
C ILE A 161 2.18 24.48 -5.42
N ALA A 162 1.25 25.40 -5.62
CA ALA A 162 0.05 25.55 -4.83
C ALA A 162 -1.13 24.92 -5.59
N PHE A 163 -1.87 24.04 -4.93
CA PHE A 163 -2.99 23.32 -5.55
C PHE A 163 -4.06 22.98 -4.52
N ARG A 164 -5.24 22.57 -4.99
CA ARG A 164 -6.35 22.09 -4.17
C ARG A 164 -6.69 20.66 -4.54
N ALA A 165 -6.86 19.82 -3.52
CA ALA A 165 -7.28 18.42 -3.64
C ALA A 165 -7.95 17.98 -2.32
N ALA A 166 -9.18 18.44 -2.11
CA ALA A 166 -9.91 18.26 -0.85
C ALA A 166 -10.35 16.81 -0.63
N ASP A 167 -10.80 16.14 -1.69
CA ASP A 167 -11.44 14.81 -1.64
C ASP A 167 -10.42 13.67 -1.81
N ALA A 168 -9.13 13.95 -1.64
CA ALA A 168 -8.06 13.00 -1.88
C ALA A 168 -7.55 12.38 -0.57
N ALA A 169 -7.52 11.05 -0.50
CA ALA A 169 -6.91 10.32 0.60
C ALA A 169 -5.38 10.29 0.50
N ARG A 170 -4.85 10.28 -0.73
CA ARG A 170 -3.40 10.30 -1.03
C ARG A 170 -3.11 11.24 -2.17
N ILE A 171 -1.98 11.95 -2.07
CA ILE A 171 -1.56 12.93 -3.07
C ILE A 171 -0.06 12.78 -3.29
N ASP A 172 0.30 12.49 -4.54
CA ASP A 172 1.68 12.39 -5.00
C ASP A 172 1.97 13.55 -5.96
N VAL A 173 3.01 14.31 -5.67
CA VAL A 173 3.51 15.34 -6.59
C VAL A 173 4.78 14.84 -7.22
N SER A 174 4.83 14.71 -8.54
CA SER A 174 5.91 14.00 -9.22
C SER A 174 6.62 14.81 -10.29
N VAL A 175 7.92 14.53 -10.45
CA VAL A 175 8.76 14.92 -11.57
C VAL A 175 9.33 13.65 -12.18
N GLY A 176 8.80 13.23 -13.32
CA GLY A 176 9.14 11.94 -13.90
C GLY A 176 8.93 10.81 -12.86
N PRO A 177 9.96 10.00 -12.53
CA PRO A 177 9.84 8.92 -11.55
C PRO A 177 9.92 9.37 -10.08
N LYS A 178 10.30 10.62 -9.80
CA LYS A 178 10.49 11.11 -8.43
C LYS A 178 9.20 11.64 -7.86
N VAL A 179 8.89 11.28 -6.62
CA VAL A 179 7.70 11.74 -5.88
C VAL A 179 8.14 12.62 -4.72
N PHE A 180 7.39 13.70 -4.51
CA PHE A 180 7.60 14.72 -3.48
C PHE A 180 6.33 14.85 -2.63
N PRO A 181 6.48 15.08 -1.32
CA PRO A 181 5.34 15.31 -0.45
C PRO A 181 4.69 16.67 -0.74
N SER A 182 3.43 16.79 -0.34
CA SER A 182 2.73 18.07 -0.27
C SER A 182 2.22 18.31 1.14
N PHE A 183 2.08 19.57 1.51
CA PHE A 183 1.72 20.00 2.86
C PHE A 183 0.42 20.80 2.83
N PRO A 184 -0.46 20.65 3.83
CA PRO A 184 -1.65 21.50 3.94
C PRO A 184 -1.24 22.96 4.10
N TYR A 185 -2.02 23.86 3.51
CA TYR A 185 -1.80 25.30 3.61
C TYR A 185 -3.12 26.04 3.81
N GLY A 186 -3.26 26.74 4.93
CA GLY A 186 -4.49 27.43 5.31
C GLY A 186 -5.54 26.50 5.93
N PRO A 187 -6.82 26.93 5.98
CA PRO A 187 -7.91 26.18 6.63
C PRO A 187 -8.19 24.83 5.96
N PRO A 188 -8.45 23.75 6.72
CA PRO A 188 -8.70 22.40 6.18
C PRO A 188 -9.81 22.34 5.13
N GLU A 189 -10.94 23.03 5.38
CA GLU A 189 -12.10 23.12 4.49
C GLU A 189 -11.79 23.69 3.09
N LYS A 190 -10.68 24.42 2.91
CA LYS A 190 -10.27 24.88 1.58
C LYS A 190 -9.53 23.80 0.78
N GLY A 191 -9.03 22.76 1.44
CA GLY A 191 -8.28 21.66 0.81
C GLY A 191 -7.02 22.11 0.07
N ALA A 192 -6.47 23.28 0.42
CA ALA A 192 -5.32 23.86 -0.24
C ALA A 192 -4.03 23.25 0.29
N ARG A 193 -3.08 23.03 -0.61
CA ARG A 193 -1.79 22.38 -0.33
C ARG A 193 -0.68 23.03 -1.13
N VAL A 194 0.53 22.90 -0.59
CA VAL A 194 1.76 23.33 -1.25
C VAL A 194 2.74 22.17 -1.35
N ALA A 195 3.37 21.99 -2.50
CA ALA A 195 4.50 21.09 -2.67
C ALA A 195 5.75 21.87 -3.04
N LEU A 196 6.87 21.49 -2.43
CA LEU A 196 8.21 21.98 -2.75
C LEU A 196 8.97 20.86 -3.43
N ILE A 197 9.43 21.13 -4.64
CA ILE A 197 10.00 20.14 -5.53
C ILE A 197 11.42 20.55 -5.87
N ALA A 198 12.37 19.67 -5.63
CA ALA A 198 13.72 19.82 -6.14
C ALA A 198 13.77 19.24 -7.56
N LEU A 199 13.93 20.10 -8.56
CA LEU A 199 14.05 19.66 -9.94
C LEU A 199 15.42 18.96 -10.11
N PRO A 200 15.47 17.73 -10.63
CA PRO A 200 16.74 17.05 -10.87
C PRO A 200 17.67 17.87 -11.76
N TYR A 201 18.99 17.77 -11.55
CA TYR A 201 19.96 18.46 -12.41
C TYR A 201 20.02 17.85 -13.81
N ASP A 202 19.71 16.55 -13.91
CA ASP A 202 19.58 15.75 -15.13
C ASP A 202 18.16 15.79 -15.70
N PHE A 203 17.37 16.81 -15.36
CA PHE A 203 16.02 16.98 -15.86
C PHE A 203 15.99 17.05 -17.40
N ALA A 204 15.36 16.06 -18.02
CA ALA A 204 15.19 16.01 -19.46
C ALA A 204 14.00 16.90 -19.90
N PRO A 205 14.15 17.71 -20.96
CA PRO A 205 13.03 18.45 -21.55
C PRO A 205 11.84 17.53 -21.85
N GLY A 206 10.63 17.97 -21.51
CA GLY A 206 9.40 17.19 -21.68
C GLY A 206 9.09 16.23 -20.52
N THR A 207 9.96 16.09 -19.51
CA THR A 207 9.64 15.33 -18.30
C THR A 207 8.42 15.97 -17.61
N PRO A 208 7.31 15.24 -17.41
CA PRO A 208 6.10 15.81 -16.85
C PRO A 208 6.27 16.13 -15.38
N LEU A 209 5.79 17.31 -15.00
CA LEU A 209 5.52 17.68 -13.61
C LEU A 209 4.03 17.49 -13.37
N ALA A 210 3.64 16.72 -12.36
CA ALA A 210 2.24 16.35 -12.16
C ALA A 210 1.84 16.31 -10.69
N VAL A 211 0.57 16.58 -10.43
CA VAL A 211 -0.10 16.30 -9.16
C VAL A 211 -1.08 15.16 -9.42
N THR A 212 -0.92 14.05 -8.72
CA THR A 212 -1.80 12.89 -8.77
C THR A 212 -2.51 12.75 -7.43
N ALA A 213 -3.84 12.80 -7.44
CA ALA A 213 -4.67 12.55 -6.28
C ALA A 213 -5.38 11.20 -6.41
N ARG A 214 -5.50 10.50 -5.28
CA ARG A 214 -6.22 9.24 -5.15
C ARG A 214 -7.15 9.30 -3.94
N ASP A 215 -8.40 8.88 -4.12
CA ASP A 215 -9.38 8.77 -3.04
C ASP A 215 -9.31 7.40 -2.33
N GLU A 216 -10.23 7.15 -1.39
CA GLU A 216 -10.33 5.86 -0.69
C GLU A 216 -10.94 4.74 -1.55
N ALA A 217 -11.71 5.08 -2.58
CA ALA A 217 -12.30 4.14 -3.54
C ALA A 217 -11.28 3.64 -4.58
N GLY A 218 -10.14 4.32 -4.67
CA GLY A 218 -9.04 4.02 -5.58
C GLY A 218 -9.10 4.81 -6.90
N ASN A 219 -10.06 5.73 -7.07
CA ASN A 219 -10.12 6.58 -8.25
C ASN A 219 -8.94 7.55 -8.26
N VAL A 220 -8.48 7.89 -9.46
CA VAL A 220 -7.25 8.68 -9.65
C VAL A 220 -7.53 9.86 -10.56
N ALA A 221 -7.01 11.02 -10.18
CA ALA A 221 -6.99 12.19 -11.02
C ALA A 221 -5.56 12.75 -11.09
N THR A 222 -5.06 12.97 -12.30
CA THR A 222 -3.75 13.56 -12.55
C THR A 222 -3.88 14.89 -13.26
N ARG A 223 -3.14 15.90 -12.79
CA ARG A 223 -3.02 17.21 -13.42
C ARG A 223 -1.56 17.53 -13.69
N THR A 224 -1.25 17.79 -14.96
CA THR A 224 0.04 18.35 -15.36
C THR A 224 0.16 19.78 -14.85
N VAL A 225 1.32 20.11 -14.30
CA VAL A 225 1.62 21.43 -13.79
C VAL A 225 2.43 22.16 -14.85
N PRO A 226 1.99 23.34 -15.30
CA PRO A 226 2.75 24.13 -16.25
C PRO A 226 4.03 24.65 -15.59
N ALA A 227 5.16 24.42 -16.24
CA ALA A 227 6.45 24.98 -15.87
C ALA A 227 7.29 25.16 -17.15
N GLU A 228 7.93 26.32 -17.29
CA GLU A 228 8.85 26.60 -18.37
C GLU A 228 10.29 26.36 -17.91
N VAL A 229 10.94 25.38 -18.53
CA VAL A 229 12.29 24.99 -18.14
C VAL A 229 13.32 25.81 -18.89
N LYS A 230 14.10 26.60 -18.15
CA LYS A 230 15.22 27.37 -18.65
C LYS A 230 16.50 26.54 -18.58
N PRO A 231 17.24 26.37 -19.70
CA PRO A 231 18.46 25.59 -19.69
C PRO A 231 19.47 26.20 -18.72
N ARG A 232 20.20 25.35 -18.00
CA ARG A 232 21.26 25.75 -17.09
C ARG A 232 22.48 24.87 -17.36
N PRO A 233 23.60 25.45 -17.85
CA PRO A 233 24.84 24.71 -17.95
C PRO A 233 25.39 24.45 -16.54
N PHE A 234 25.93 23.24 -16.33
CA PHE A 234 26.64 22.89 -15.10
C PHE A 234 28.15 22.89 -15.35
N PRO A 235 28.97 23.35 -14.38
CA PRO A 235 30.41 23.34 -14.50
C PRO A 235 30.97 21.92 -14.65
N ARG A 236 32.12 21.84 -15.31
CA ARG A 236 32.93 20.63 -15.39
C ARG A 236 34.31 20.96 -14.85
N ASP A 237 34.85 20.07 -14.05
CA ASP A 237 36.18 20.23 -13.45
C ASP A 237 36.96 18.92 -13.53
N THR A 238 38.28 19.04 -13.66
CA THR A 238 39.21 17.90 -13.68
C THR A 238 40.14 18.00 -12.49
N ILE A 239 40.03 17.06 -11.57
CA ILE A 239 40.79 17.03 -10.33
C ILE A 239 41.93 16.02 -10.48
N ALA A 240 43.16 16.52 -10.52
CA ALA A 240 44.35 15.69 -10.45
C ALA A 240 44.51 15.11 -9.04
N ILE A 241 44.48 13.79 -8.95
CA ILE A 241 44.67 13.05 -7.71
C ILE A 241 46.16 12.69 -7.58
N SER A 242 46.77 13.09 -6.47
CA SER A 242 48.15 12.73 -6.14
C SER A 242 48.20 11.52 -5.22
N GLU A 243 49.31 10.80 -5.24
CA GLU A 243 49.56 9.68 -4.32
C GLU A 243 49.52 10.16 -2.85
N ALA A 244 50.11 11.32 -2.56
CA ALA A 244 50.08 11.92 -1.22
C ALA A 244 48.64 12.21 -0.73
N PHE A 245 47.75 12.66 -1.63
CA PHE A 245 46.34 12.86 -1.30
C PHE A 245 45.66 11.53 -0.93
N LEU A 246 45.91 10.47 -1.70
CA LEU A 246 45.35 9.15 -1.43
C LEU A 246 45.85 8.56 -0.10
N GLN A 247 47.15 8.66 0.16
CA GLN A 247 47.78 8.21 1.40
C GLN A 247 47.22 8.93 2.63
N ALA A 248 46.88 10.22 2.50
CA ALA A 248 46.26 10.98 3.56
C ALA A 248 44.76 10.66 3.74
N LYS A 249 43.96 10.69 2.66
CA LYS A 249 42.49 10.68 2.75
C LYS A 249 41.86 9.29 2.77
N VAL A 250 42.47 8.29 2.14
CA VAL A 250 41.88 6.94 2.10
C VAL A 250 41.86 6.30 3.50
N PRO A 251 42.93 6.34 4.31
CA PRO A 251 42.87 5.80 5.68
C PRO A 251 41.93 6.59 6.60
N GLU A 252 41.82 7.91 6.41
CA GLU A 252 40.90 8.79 7.17
C GLU A 252 39.43 8.44 6.91
N LEU A 253 39.06 8.22 5.65
CA LEU A 253 37.66 8.02 5.23
C LEU A 253 37.24 6.55 5.15
N LEU A 254 38.20 5.62 5.12
CA LEU A 254 37.98 4.18 5.10
C LEU A 254 38.95 3.45 6.06
N PRO A 255 38.86 3.68 7.38
CA PRO A 255 39.79 3.12 8.37
C PRO A 255 39.75 1.59 8.46
N GLN A 256 38.63 0.97 8.10
CA GLN A 256 38.43 -0.48 8.08
C GLN A 256 39.09 -1.18 6.88
N ARG A 257 39.69 -0.42 5.95
CA ARG A 257 40.35 -0.97 4.76
C ARG A 257 41.54 -1.85 5.16
N PRO A 258 41.67 -3.08 4.62
CA PRO A 258 42.88 -3.88 4.82
C PRO A 258 44.11 -3.16 4.26
N PRO A 259 45.26 -3.14 4.97
CA PRO A 259 46.48 -2.50 4.47
C PRO A 259 46.94 -3.04 3.11
N SER A 260 46.67 -4.31 2.81
CA SER A 260 46.98 -4.98 1.54
C SER A 260 46.15 -4.51 0.34
N GLN A 261 45.00 -3.86 0.58
CA GLN A 261 44.16 -3.34 -0.51
C GLN A 261 44.80 -2.11 -1.15
N SER A 262 44.58 -1.89 -2.45
CA SER A 262 45.10 -0.69 -3.12
C SER A 262 44.42 0.60 -2.62
N LEU A 263 45.17 1.70 -2.56
CA LEU A 263 44.61 3.02 -2.23
C LEU A 263 43.58 3.49 -3.26
N ILE A 264 43.77 3.15 -4.54
CA ILE A 264 42.82 3.49 -5.61
C ILE A 264 41.51 2.74 -5.44
N GLU A 265 41.57 1.45 -5.10
CA GLU A 265 40.36 0.68 -4.81
C GLU A 265 39.62 1.26 -3.60
N GLY A 266 40.35 1.64 -2.54
CA GLY A 266 39.79 2.36 -1.39
C GLY A 266 39.11 3.68 -1.78
N PHE A 267 39.76 4.47 -2.64
CA PHE A 267 39.20 5.72 -3.16
C PHE A 267 37.90 5.51 -3.95
N LEU A 268 37.83 4.46 -4.77
CA LEU A 268 36.62 4.10 -5.53
C LEU A 268 35.49 3.63 -4.60
N VAL A 269 35.79 2.84 -3.56
CA VAL A 269 34.80 2.44 -2.55
C VAL A 269 34.19 3.67 -1.87
N ILE A 270 35.03 4.63 -1.46
CA ILE A 270 34.58 5.88 -0.84
C ILE A 270 33.69 6.68 -1.81
N ASN A 271 34.18 6.92 -3.04
CA ASN A 271 33.51 7.85 -3.95
C ASN A 271 32.32 7.24 -4.72
N ARG A 272 32.20 5.92 -4.79
CA ARG A 272 31.07 5.24 -5.43
C ARG A 272 30.10 4.67 -4.42
N ASP A 273 30.59 3.78 -3.55
CA ASP A 273 29.72 2.94 -2.74
C ASP A 273 29.28 3.66 -1.47
N GLN A 274 30.20 4.30 -0.73
CA GLN A 274 29.81 5.11 0.42
C GLN A 274 28.99 6.34 0.01
N ARG A 275 29.30 6.98 -1.13
CA ARG A 275 28.46 8.08 -1.65
C ARG A 275 27.05 7.63 -1.98
N ARG A 276 26.88 6.48 -2.63
CA ARG A 276 25.56 5.90 -2.89
C ARG A 276 24.79 5.66 -1.58
N GLN A 277 25.42 5.01 -0.60
CA GLN A 277 24.82 4.79 0.72
C GLN A 277 24.43 6.10 1.41
N ALA A 278 25.29 7.13 1.35
CA ALA A 278 25.02 8.43 1.92
C ALA A 278 23.83 9.14 1.24
N GLU A 279 23.68 9.02 -0.08
CA GLU A 279 22.52 9.57 -0.80
C GLU A 279 21.22 8.81 -0.45
N GLU A 280 21.26 7.48 -0.38
CA GLU A 280 20.13 6.67 0.06
C GLU A 280 19.69 7.04 1.49
N GLU A 281 20.65 7.24 2.40
CA GLU A 281 20.38 7.64 3.77
C GLU A 281 19.80 9.06 3.88
N LYS A 282 20.31 10.02 3.08
CA LYS A 282 19.73 11.38 3.00
C LYS A 282 18.28 11.34 2.55
N LEU A 283 17.95 10.55 1.53
CA LEU A 283 16.58 10.39 1.06
C LEU A 283 15.69 9.75 2.13
N ARG A 284 16.19 8.72 2.81
CA ARG A 284 15.47 8.04 3.90
C ARG A 284 15.17 8.95 5.07
N ILE A 285 16.15 9.75 5.52
CA ILE A 285 15.97 10.72 6.60
C ILE A 285 15.06 11.86 6.14
N GLY A 286 15.27 12.40 4.92
CA GLY A 286 14.48 13.49 4.36
C GLY A 286 13.00 13.17 4.19
N ALA A 287 12.64 11.89 4.02
CA ALA A 287 11.24 11.44 4.00
C ALA A 287 10.53 11.62 5.37
N LYS A 288 11.28 11.76 6.47
CA LYS A 288 10.73 12.04 7.81
C LYS A 288 10.77 13.54 8.07
N THR A 289 9.72 14.23 7.65
CA THR A 289 9.59 15.69 7.77
C THR A 289 8.36 16.09 8.58
N ALA A 290 8.40 17.28 9.19
CA ALA A 290 7.23 17.87 9.83
C ALA A 290 6.19 18.29 8.78
N ASP A 291 4.93 18.36 9.20
CA ASP A 291 3.79 18.83 8.39
C ASP A 291 3.67 20.35 8.31
N ARG A 292 4.53 21.07 9.05
CA ARG A 292 4.62 22.52 9.12
C ARG A 292 6.06 22.99 8.92
N PRO A 293 6.27 24.23 8.43
CA PRO A 293 7.59 24.83 8.40
C PRO A 293 8.22 24.88 9.80
N LEU A 294 9.50 24.50 9.88
CA LEU A 294 10.33 24.61 11.07
C LEU A 294 11.35 25.76 10.98
N TRP A 295 11.18 26.63 9.97
CA TRP A 295 12.01 27.79 9.71
C TRP A 295 11.12 29.01 9.56
N GLU A 296 11.73 30.18 9.69
CA GLU A 296 11.09 31.48 9.51
C GLU A 296 11.96 32.35 8.59
N GLY A 297 11.31 33.03 7.65
CA GLY A 297 11.98 33.94 6.72
C GLY A 297 12.82 33.24 5.65
N ALA A 298 13.69 34.02 5.02
CA ALA A 298 14.57 33.55 3.96
C ALA A 298 15.80 32.83 4.53
N PHE A 299 16.23 31.76 3.86
CA PHE A 299 17.51 31.13 4.15
C PHE A 299 18.65 32.09 3.81
N VAL A 300 19.56 32.30 4.76
CA VAL A 300 20.74 33.14 4.60
C VAL A 300 21.99 32.29 4.49
N GLN A 301 22.95 32.76 3.70
CA GLN A 301 24.27 32.14 3.66
C GLN A 301 24.94 32.28 5.04
N PRO A 302 25.57 31.22 5.57
CA PRO A 302 26.33 31.33 6.82
C PRO A 302 27.44 32.39 6.68
N ARG A 303 27.60 33.21 7.72
CA ARG A 303 28.60 34.30 7.75
C ARG A 303 30.01 33.74 7.54
N ASN A 304 30.84 34.51 6.84
CA ASN A 304 32.25 34.20 6.58
C ASN A 304 32.50 32.87 5.84
N THR A 305 31.58 32.47 4.96
CA THR A 305 31.76 31.28 4.10
C THR A 305 32.12 31.64 2.66
N LYS A 306 32.90 30.77 2.02
CA LYS A 306 33.27 30.87 0.61
C LYS A 306 32.77 29.63 -0.14
N VAL A 307 32.23 29.83 -1.34
CA VAL A 307 31.81 28.74 -2.24
C VAL A 307 33.04 28.19 -2.95
N PHE A 308 33.37 26.92 -2.70
CA PHE A 308 34.49 26.23 -3.35
C PHE A 308 34.08 25.40 -4.57
N SER A 309 32.83 24.98 -4.62
CA SER A 309 32.29 24.17 -5.70
C SER A 309 30.81 24.48 -5.89
N ASN A 310 30.39 24.47 -7.15
CA ASN A 310 29.01 24.75 -7.53
C ASN A 310 28.14 23.48 -7.52
N PHE A 311 26.84 23.69 -7.43
CA PHE A 311 25.87 22.60 -7.50
C PHE A 311 25.94 21.87 -8.85
N ALA A 312 25.81 20.54 -8.80
CA ALA A 312 25.82 19.61 -9.94
C ALA A 312 27.04 19.76 -10.87
N GLU A 313 28.17 20.18 -10.31
CA GLU A 313 29.45 20.15 -11.00
C GLU A 313 29.87 18.72 -11.32
N THR A 314 30.19 18.46 -12.59
CA THR A 314 30.71 17.16 -13.03
C THR A 314 32.21 17.14 -12.84
N ARG A 315 32.71 16.20 -12.03
CA ARG A 315 34.14 16.07 -11.73
C ARG A 315 34.73 14.84 -12.40
N THR A 316 35.79 15.06 -13.16
CA THR A 316 36.67 14.00 -13.70
C THR A 316 37.89 13.89 -12.80
N TYR A 317 38.20 12.71 -12.29
CA TYR A 317 39.41 12.50 -11.49
C TYR A 317 40.52 11.97 -12.40
N LEU A 318 41.73 12.54 -12.32
CA LEU A 318 42.88 12.07 -13.09
C LEU A 318 43.96 11.54 -12.13
N TYR A 319 44.31 10.27 -12.28
CA TYR A 319 45.37 9.64 -11.50
C TYR A 319 46.36 8.92 -12.43
N GLN A 320 47.62 9.35 -12.43
CA GLN A 320 48.69 8.75 -13.26
C GLN A 320 48.31 8.61 -14.75
N GLY A 321 47.63 9.61 -15.31
CA GLY A 321 47.18 9.60 -16.70
C GLY A 321 45.94 8.73 -16.99
N ARG A 322 45.30 8.17 -15.96
CA ARG A 322 44.04 7.41 -16.05
C ARG A 322 42.90 8.20 -15.43
N THR A 323 41.71 8.04 -15.99
CA THR A 323 40.45 8.66 -15.53
C THR A 323 39.58 7.65 -14.80
#